data_AF-A0A0G0A080-F1
#
_entry.id   AF-A0A0G0A080-F1
#
_cell.length_a   1.000
_cell.length_b   1.000
_cell.length_c   1.000
_cell.angle_alpha   90.00
_cell.angle_beta   90.00
_cell.angle_gamma   90.00
#
_symmetry.space_group_name_H-M   'P 1'
#
loop_
_entity.id
_entity.type
_entity.pdbx_description
1 polymer ?
#
loop_
_entity_poly.entity_id
_entity_poly.type
_entity_poly.pdbx_seq_one_letter_code
_entity_poly.pdbx_strand_id
1 'polypeptide(L)'
;MVGYLSNRILAGAEYAAKYNLGFDVPYTTYVNSDVTQSIISNNSHNDIRPIWELIYGHYGSLKGLNATWSKQYRDLVMTNGNGAEGGGGDYGPNSGGYDQLGFGTLLYRLDA
;
A
#
# COMPACT_ATOMS: atom_id res chain seq x y z
N MET A 1 10.87 8.10 10.85
CA MET A 1 10.66 6.71 10.35
C MET A 1 10.96 6.53 8.86
N VAL A 2 11.68 7.44 8.16
CA VAL A 2 11.60 7.43 6.68
C VAL A 2 12.87 7.94 5.99
N GLY A 3 13.78 7.02 5.66
CA GLY A 3 15.07 7.30 5.02
C GLY A 3 16.14 6.21 5.21
N TYR A 4 15.88 5.23 6.09
CA TYR A 4 16.80 4.13 6.36
C TYR A 4 16.92 3.16 5.16
N LEU A 5 18.14 2.72 4.85
CA LEU A 5 18.48 1.74 3.80
C LEU A 5 17.88 2.04 2.42
N SER A 6 18.13 3.25 1.89
CA SER A 6 17.73 3.65 0.53
C SER A 6 16.23 3.61 0.27
N ASN A 7 15.42 4.15 1.21
CA ASN A 7 13.96 4.17 1.14
C ASN A 7 13.34 2.76 1.03
N ARG A 8 13.84 1.79 1.80
CA ARG A 8 13.38 0.39 1.77
C ARG A 8 11.87 0.23 1.97
N ILE A 9 11.25 1.11 2.75
CA ILE A 9 9.79 1.14 2.92
C ILE A 9 9.09 1.49 1.61
N LEU A 10 9.57 2.49 0.85
CA LEU A 10 9.01 2.82 -0.46
C LEU A 10 9.20 1.66 -1.45
N ALA A 11 10.37 1.03 -1.49
CA ALA A 11 10.61 -0.11 -2.36
C ALA A 11 9.65 -1.28 -2.08
N GLY A 12 9.42 -1.59 -0.80
CA GLY A 12 8.44 -2.60 -0.38
C GLY A 12 7.00 -2.20 -0.73
N ALA A 13 6.65 -0.92 -0.53
CA ALA A 13 5.33 -0.40 -0.88
C ALA A 13 5.07 -0.45 -2.40
N GLU A 14 6.04 -0.05 -3.23
CA GLU A 14 5.94 -0.15 -4.69
C GLU A 14 5.77 -1.61 -5.14
N TYR A 15 6.51 -2.54 -4.54
CA TYR A 15 6.38 -3.97 -4.83
C TYR A 15 4.98 -4.49 -4.48
N ALA A 16 4.50 -4.19 -3.26
CA ALA A 16 3.19 -4.63 -2.79
C ALA A 16 2.04 -4.01 -3.60
N ALA A 17 2.15 -2.72 -3.94
CA ALA A 17 1.19 -2.02 -4.79
C ALA A 17 1.13 -2.63 -6.19
N LYS A 18 2.29 -2.80 -6.83
CA LYS A 18 2.37 -3.37 -8.18
C LYS A 18 1.69 -4.73 -8.25
N TYR A 19 1.99 -5.61 -7.29
CA TYR A 19 1.37 -6.92 -7.26
C TYR A 19 -0.14 -6.83 -7.04
N ASN A 20 -0.62 -6.08 -6.05
CA ASN A 20 -2.06 -5.95 -5.77
C ASN A 20 -2.84 -5.10 -6.79
N LEU A 21 -2.16 -4.46 -7.75
CA LEU A 21 -2.78 -3.88 -8.94
C LEU A 21 -2.93 -4.89 -10.08
N GLY A 22 -2.56 -6.16 -9.85
CA GLY A 22 -2.68 -7.26 -10.79
C GLY A 22 -1.47 -7.46 -11.71
N PHE A 23 -0.32 -6.79 -11.46
CA PHE A 23 0.88 -6.95 -12.27
C PHE A 23 1.84 -7.99 -11.68
N ASP A 24 2.67 -8.59 -12.53
CA ASP A 24 3.73 -9.50 -12.08
C ASP A 24 4.86 -8.77 -11.35
N VAL A 25 5.41 -9.44 -10.35
CA VAL A 25 6.56 -9.00 -9.56
C VAL A 25 7.56 -10.15 -9.41
N PRO A 26 8.87 -9.87 -9.34
CA PRO A 26 9.86 -10.92 -9.11
C PRO A 26 9.67 -11.50 -7.71
N TYR A 27 9.64 -12.82 -7.58
CA TYR A 27 9.55 -13.50 -6.29
C TYR A 27 10.70 -14.49 -6.16
N THR A 28 11.35 -14.49 -5.00
CA THR A 28 12.37 -15.48 -4.63
C THR A 28 11.74 -16.43 -3.63
N THR A 29 11.93 -17.73 -3.84
CA THR A 29 11.44 -18.77 -2.92
C THR A 29 11.80 -18.40 -1.48
N TYR A 30 10.78 -18.24 -0.65
CA TYR A 30 10.94 -17.94 0.76
C TYR A 30 10.99 -19.24 1.55
N VAL A 31 12.03 -19.40 2.37
CA VAL A 31 12.22 -20.55 3.24
C VAL A 31 12.51 -20.05 4.65
N ASN A 32 11.77 -20.55 5.63
CA ASN A 32 12.08 -20.40 7.04
C ASN A 32 11.98 -21.77 7.74
N SER A 33 12.06 -21.79 9.07
CA SER A 33 12.03 -23.04 9.85
C SER A 33 10.69 -23.80 9.82
N ASP A 34 9.63 -23.15 9.35
CA ASP A 34 8.24 -23.65 9.39
C ASP A 34 7.68 -23.90 7.98
N VAL A 35 7.95 -23.00 7.04
CA VAL A 35 7.35 -23.01 5.68
C VAL A 35 8.38 -22.83 4.58
N THR A 36 8.06 -23.42 3.43
CA THR A 36 8.69 -23.13 2.13
C THR A 36 7.60 -22.64 1.16
N GLN A 37 7.75 -21.43 0.65
CA GLN A 37 6.86 -20.80 -0.32
C GLN A 37 7.64 -20.58 -1.61
N SER A 38 7.41 -21.43 -2.60
CA SER A 38 8.12 -21.39 -3.89
C SER A 38 7.57 -20.35 -4.86
N ILE A 39 6.31 -19.97 -4.70
CA ILE A 39 5.59 -19.00 -5.53
C ILE A 39 4.97 -17.93 -4.65
N ILE A 40 4.78 -16.74 -5.22
CA ILE A 40 4.02 -15.68 -4.57
C ILE A 40 2.56 -16.11 -4.42
N SER A 41 1.96 -15.78 -3.27
CA SER A 41 0.59 -16.17 -2.94
C SER A 41 -0.43 -15.31 -3.65
N ASN A 42 -1.42 -15.94 -4.31
CA ASN A 42 -2.61 -15.26 -4.84
C ASN A 42 -3.72 -15.10 -3.78
N ASN A 43 -3.55 -15.61 -2.55
CA ASN A 43 -4.55 -15.42 -1.49
C ASN A 43 -4.62 -13.96 -1.05
N SER A 44 -5.84 -13.43 -0.92
CA SER A 44 -6.11 -12.01 -0.62
C SER A 44 -5.40 -11.03 -1.58
N HIS A 45 -5.07 -11.52 -2.78
CA HIS A 45 -4.51 -10.70 -3.85
C HIS A 45 -5.59 -9.75 -4.37
N ASN A 46 -5.22 -8.47 -4.54
CA ASN A 46 -6.10 -7.38 -4.95
C ASN A 46 -7.12 -6.95 -3.88
N ASP A 47 -6.95 -7.39 -2.64
CA ASP A 47 -7.78 -6.91 -1.54
C ASP A 47 -7.41 -5.46 -1.22
N ILE A 48 -8.39 -4.56 -1.37
CA ILE A 48 -8.19 -3.12 -1.23
C ILE A 48 -8.10 -2.77 0.26
N ARG A 49 -7.08 -2.01 0.64
CA ARG A 49 -6.81 -1.62 2.03
C ARG A 49 -6.34 -0.16 2.11
N PRO A 50 -6.63 0.54 3.23
CA PRO A 50 -6.20 1.92 3.46
C PRO A 50 -4.72 1.96 3.89
N ILE A 51 -4.04 3.10 3.69
CA ILE A 51 -2.67 3.51 4.11
C ILE A 51 -1.97 4.29 2.98
N TRP A 52 -2.49 4.21 1.76
CA TRP A 52 -1.80 4.66 0.56
C TRP A 52 -1.77 6.18 0.39
N GLU A 53 -2.66 6.93 1.05
CA GLU A 53 -2.53 8.39 1.17
C GLU A 53 -1.24 8.78 1.92
N LEU A 54 -0.91 8.09 3.03
CA LEU A 54 0.33 8.33 3.79
C LEU A 54 1.56 8.02 2.95
N ILE A 55 1.58 6.85 2.30
CA ILE A 55 2.73 6.39 1.52
C ILE A 55 3.00 7.35 0.34
N TYR A 56 1.98 7.62 -0.48
CA TYR A 56 2.16 8.49 -1.64
C TYR A 56 2.40 9.95 -1.21
N GLY A 57 1.65 10.46 -0.23
CA GLY A 57 1.82 11.81 0.29
C GLY A 57 3.25 12.07 0.80
N HIS A 58 3.83 11.11 1.52
CA HIS A 58 5.20 11.27 2.02
C HIS A 58 6.27 11.09 0.93
N TYR A 59 6.19 10.04 0.12
CA TYR A 59 7.28 9.73 -0.82
C TYR A 59 7.14 10.43 -2.16
N GLY A 60 5.93 10.38 -2.75
CA GLY A 60 5.65 11.00 -4.03
C GLY A 60 5.52 12.50 -3.90
N SER A 61 4.57 12.98 -3.09
CA SER A 61 4.27 14.42 -3.00
C SER A 61 5.35 15.19 -2.24
N LEU A 62 5.65 14.81 -0.99
CA LEU A 62 6.58 15.58 -0.15
C LEU A 62 8.05 15.43 -0.57
N LYS A 63 8.48 14.23 -0.95
CA LYS A 63 9.88 13.95 -1.29
C LYS A 63 10.18 13.95 -2.79
N GLY A 64 9.17 14.04 -3.66
CA GLY A 64 9.37 14.04 -5.11
C GLY A 64 9.98 12.75 -5.67
N LEU A 65 9.90 11.63 -4.93
CA LEU A 65 10.45 10.36 -5.38
C LEU A 65 9.49 9.66 -6.33
N ASN A 66 10.04 8.76 -7.14
CA ASN A 66 9.22 7.88 -7.96
C ASN A 66 8.47 6.88 -7.07
N ALA A 67 7.16 7.11 -6.93
CA ALA A 67 6.22 6.27 -6.18
C ALA A 67 5.01 5.92 -7.08
N THR A 68 5.29 5.46 -8.30
CA THR A 68 4.29 5.28 -9.35
C THR A 68 3.21 4.28 -8.97
N TRP A 69 3.59 3.12 -8.43
CA TRP A 69 2.63 2.07 -8.07
C TRP A 69 1.84 2.45 -6.83
N SER A 70 2.49 3.08 -5.85
CA SER A 70 1.85 3.60 -4.65
C SER A 70 0.83 4.69 -4.99
N LYS A 71 1.11 5.54 -5.99
CA LYS A 71 0.15 6.52 -6.51
C LYS A 71 -1.08 5.85 -7.09
N GLN A 72 -0.88 4.88 -8.00
CA GLN A 72 -1.98 4.17 -8.65
C GLN A 72 -2.82 3.40 -7.63
N TYR A 73 -2.19 2.79 -6.63
CA TYR A 73 -2.90 2.09 -5.57
C TYR A 73 -3.69 3.07 -4.68
N ARG A 74 -3.10 4.22 -4.34
CA ARG A 74 -3.84 5.30 -3.67
C ARG A 74 -5.06 5.70 -4.49
N ASP A 75 -4.91 5.94 -5.79
CA ASP A 75 -6.03 6.32 -6.66
C ASP A 75 -7.12 5.23 -6.74
N LEU A 76 -6.74 3.94 -6.73
CA LEU A 76 -7.68 2.81 -6.64
C LEU A 76 -8.47 2.84 -5.32
N VAL A 77 -7.78 3.00 -4.18
CA VAL A 77 -8.39 3.09 -2.85
C VAL A 77 -9.36 4.27 -2.77
N MET A 78 -8.93 5.44 -3.26
CA MET A 78 -9.78 6.63 -3.33
C MET A 78 -11.04 6.42 -4.19
N THR A 79 -10.90 5.73 -5.32
CA THR A 79 -12.04 5.42 -6.20
C THR A 79 -13.02 4.47 -5.51
N ASN A 80 -12.51 3.49 -4.78
CA ASN A 80 -13.32 2.55 -4.01
C ASN A 80 -14.06 3.24 -2.85
N GLY A 81 -13.42 4.20 -2.17
CA GLY A 81 -13.98 4.97 -1.06
C GLY A 81 -14.73 6.25 -1.46
N ASN A 82 -15.23 6.36 -2.69
CA ASN A 82 -15.99 7.53 -3.19
C ASN A 82 -15.26 8.88 -3.00
N GLY A 83 -13.95 8.91 -3.20
CA GLY A 83 -13.15 10.12 -3.08
C GLY A 83 -12.61 10.40 -1.67
N ALA A 84 -12.80 9.48 -0.71
CA ALA A 84 -12.08 9.45 0.56
C ALA A 84 -11.28 8.15 0.71
N GLU A 85 -10.16 8.18 1.43
CA GLU A 85 -9.44 6.95 1.77
C GLU A 85 -10.26 6.08 2.72
N GLY A 86 -11.00 6.64 3.67
CA GLY A 86 -11.77 5.83 4.62
C GLY A 86 -10.91 4.92 5.50
N GLY A 87 -11.53 4.21 6.44
CA GLY A 87 -10.86 3.43 7.48
C GLY A 87 -11.82 3.03 8.57
N GLY A 88 -11.32 2.57 9.72
CA GLY A 88 -12.16 2.29 10.88
C GLY A 88 -13.28 1.27 10.65
N GLY A 89 -13.10 0.35 9.70
CA GLY A 89 -14.09 -0.68 9.34
C GLY A 89 -14.56 -0.66 7.88
N ASP A 90 -14.22 0.38 7.09
CA ASP A 90 -14.62 0.49 5.68
C ASP A 90 -14.11 -0.67 4.78
N TYR A 91 -13.07 -1.38 5.24
CA TYR A 91 -12.38 -2.45 4.49
C TYR A 91 -12.65 -3.85 5.04
N GLY A 92 -13.88 -4.05 5.54
CA GLY A 92 -14.37 -5.31 6.07
C GLY A 92 -14.21 -5.45 7.59
N PRO A 93 -14.83 -6.50 8.18
CA PRO A 93 -14.99 -6.64 9.63
C PRO A 93 -13.76 -7.22 10.33
N ASN A 94 -12.71 -7.56 9.58
CA ASN A 94 -11.49 -8.16 10.11
C ASN A 94 -10.48 -7.09 10.52
N SER A 95 -9.45 -7.47 11.28
CA SER A 95 -8.48 -6.53 11.86
C SER A 95 -7.92 -5.51 10.87
N GLY A 96 -7.64 -5.94 9.63
CA GLY A 96 -7.10 -5.07 8.58
C GLY A 96 -7.99 -3.87 8.19
N GLY A 97 -9.30 -3.94 8.45
CA GLY A 97 -10.21 -2.81 8.25
C GLY A 97 -10.06 -1.69 9.29
N TYR A 98 -9.41 -1.97 10.41
CA TYR A 98 -9.25 -1.06 11.55
C TYR A 98 -7.82 -0.52 11.71
N ASP A 99 -6.86 -0.95 10.88
CA ASP A 99 -5.45 -0.54 10.96
C ASP A 99 -5.23 0.96 10.64
N GLN A 100 -6.17 1.59 9.94
CA GLN A 100 -6.17 3.02 9.66
C GLN A 100 -7.46 3.68 10.13
N LEU A 101 -7.34 4.93 10.59
CA LEU A 101 -8.47 5.75 11.06
C LEU A 101 -9.26 6.41 9.91
N GLY A 102 -8.71 6.44 8.71
CA GLY A 102 -9.37 6.95 7.50
C GLY A 102 -9.30 8.46 7.25
N PHE A 103 -8.43 9.16 7.96
CA PHE A 103 -8.18 10.59 7.75
C PHE A 103 -7.04 10.88 6.77
N GLY A 104 -6.56 9.90 6.00
CA GLY A 104 -5.35 10.07 5.20
C GLY A 104 -5.46 11.17 4.13
N THR A 105 -6.63 11.30 3.51
CA THR A 105 -6.93 12.38 2.54
C THR A 105 -6.76 13.77 3.15
N LEU A 106 -7.09 13.95 4.44
CA LEU A 106 -6.92 15.21 5.16
C LEU A 106 -5.47 15.42 5.62
N LEU A 107 -4.80 14.35 6.04
CA LEU A 107 -3.51 14.45 6.74
C LEU A 107 -2.30 14.48 5.80
N TYR A 108 -2.41 13.92 4.59
CA TYR A 108 -1.23 13.62 3.76
C TYR A 108 -1.27 14.22 2.36
N ARG A 109 -2.30 15.00 2.03
CA ARG A 109 -2.33 15.80 0.80
C ARG A 109 -1.71 17.16 1.05
N LEU A 110 -0.70 17.51 0.26
CA LEU A 110 -0.04 18.81 0.35
C LEU A 110 -0.81 19.91 -0.41
N ASP A 111 -1.60 19.52 -1.40
CA ASP A 111 -2.47 20.40 -2.18
C ASP A 111 -3.90 19.83 -2.15
N ALA A 112 -4.89 20.74 -2.11
CA ALA A 112 -6.32 20.42 -2.00
C ALA A 112 -6.92 19.94 -3.32
#